data_AF-A0A1T5E6B8-F1
#
_entry.id   AF-A0A1T5E6B8-F1
#
_cell.length_a   1.000
_cell.length_b   1.000
_cell.length_c   1.000
_cell.angle_alpha   90.00
_cell.angle_beta   90.00
_cell.angle_gamma   90.00
#
_symmetry.space_group_name_H-M   'P 1'
#
loop_
_entity.id
_entity.type
_entity.pdbx_description
1 polymer ?
#
loop_
_entity_poly.entity_id
_entity_poly.type
_entity_poly.pdbx_seq_one_letter_code
_entity_poly.pdbx_strand_id
1 'polypeptide(L)'
;MRNSSKSRVKSRGSAAGTPRHGGKGSKPEQPRRQVDTYFEVLDKAYQHPTNRIIQWVAIPLFSFAVLGMVWMVPFPEIAFLKKHGYDMFLNWGSFFIAAMIYYYLRLAPTLSYAALLTVGVFSFFIVQLEYVEQAGGPAVWLVCAVLLLIALAALSVGKSMERTQAPFHTFWRLLVLGPIWLWHFVFRKLNIPY
;
A
#
# COMPACT_ATOMS: atom_id res chain seq x y z
N MET A 1 -42.33 -33.16 -66.46
CA MET A 1 -42.58 -34.60 -66.24
C MET A 1 -41.26 -35.29 -65.91
N ARG A 2 -41.23 -36.06 -64.79
CA ARG A 2 -40.35 -37.19 -64.36
C ARG A 2 -39.00 -37.41 -65.11
N ASN A 3 -37.85 -37.68 -64.48
CA ASN A 3 -37.50 -38.63 -63.41
C ASN A 3 -36.04 -38.33 -62.96
N SER A 4 -35.73 -38.15 -61.68
CA SER A 4 -35.13 -39.14 -60.76
C SER A 4 -34.11 -40.12 -61.36
N SER A 5 -32.83 -39.98 -60.98
CA SER A 5 -31.93 -41.12 -60.73
C SER A 5 -30.81 -40.73 -59.77
N LYS A 6 -30.74 -41.47 -58.66
CA LYS A 6 -29.70 -41.41 -57.62
C LYS A 6 -28.45 -42.12 -58.12
N SER A 7 -27.27 -41.59 -57.82
CA SER A 7 -26.03 -42.38 -57.77
C SER A 7 -25.15 -41.88 -56.63
N ARG A 8 -24.92 -42.79 -55.69
CA ARG A 8 -24.20 -42.62 -54.43
C ARG A 8 -22.78 -43.15 -54.67
N VAL A 9 -21.78 -42.28 -54.81
CA VAL A 9 -20.38 -42.70 -54.79
C VAL A 9 -19.77 -42.36 -53.44
N LYS A 10 -19.48 -43.44 -52.70
CA LYS A 10 -18.85 -43.47 -51.38
C LYS A 10 -17.34 -43.44 -51.60
N SER A 11 -16.67 -42.30 -51.41
CA SER A 11 -15.20 -42.27 -51.38
C SER A 11 -14.72 -42.58 -49.95
N ARG A 12 -13.94 -43.66 -49.83
CA ARG A 12 -13.06 -43.95 -48.71
C ARG A 12 -11.62 -43.82 -49.22
N GLY A 13 -10.82 -43.03 -48.51
CA GLY A 13 -9.37 -42.87 -48.68
C GLY A 13 -8.93 -41.74 -47.74
N SER A 14 -8.64 -42.04 -46.48
CA SER A 14 -7.34 -42.45 -45.92
C SER A 14 -6.35 -41.29 -45.73
N ALA A 15 -6.07 -41.04 -44.45
CA ALA A 15 -4.84 -40.52 -43.84
C ALA A 15 -4.33 -39.12 -44.23
N ALA A 16 -4.37 -38.19 -43.27
CA ALA A 16 -3.15 -37.58 -42.70
C ALA A 16 -3.55 -36.69 -41.52
N GLY A 17 -3.05 -37.03 -40.33
CA GLY A 17 -3.23 -36.24 -39.13
C GLY A 17 -2.48 -34.91 -39.20
N THR A 18 -3.08 -33.88 -38.63
CA THR A 18 -2.34 -32.71 -38.15
C THR A 18 -2.99 -32.31 -36.84
N PRO A 19 -2.33 -32.50 -35.68
CA PRO A 19 -2.85 -31.95 -34.44
C PRO A 19 -2.71 -30.42 -34.53
N ARG A 20 -3.83 -29.72 -34.66
CA ARG A 20 -3.85 -28.26 -34.53
C ARG A 20 -3.39 -27.91 -33.12
N HIS A 21 -2.34 -27.10 -33.08
CA HIS A 21 -1.74 -26.50 -31.91
C HIS A 21 -2.77 -26.08 -30.86
N GLY A 22 -2.52 -26.51 -29.62
CA GLY A 22 -3.26 -26.12 -28.45
C GLY A 22 -3.42 -24.61 -28.39
N GLY A 23 -4.67 -24.17 -28.34
CA GLY A 23 -5.00 -22.81 -27.95
C GLY A 23 -4.34 -22.55 -26.60
N LYS A 24 -3.46 -21.56 -26.55
CA LYS A 24 -2.99 -20.98 -25.30
C LYS A 24 -4.24 -20.59 -24.53
N GLY A 25 -4.61 -21.38 -23.52
CA GLY A 25 -5.64 -21.01 -22.57
C GLY A 25 -5.28 -19.62 -22.06
N SER A 26 -6.14 -18.65 -22.36
CA SER A 26 -6.12 -17.35 -21.70
C SER A 26 -6.08 -17.63 -20.21
N LYS A 27 -4.99 -17.25 -19.54
CA LYS A 27 -4.91 -17.27 -18.08
C LYS A 27 -6.20 -16.64 -17.56
N PRO A 28 -6.91 -17.27 -16.61
CA PRO A 28 -8.12 -16.67 -16.04
C PRO A 28 -7.76 -15.26 -15.59
N GLU A 29 -8.48 -14.28 -16.12
CA GLU A 29 -8.32 -12.87 -15.78
C GLU A 29 -8.62 -12.77 -14.27
N GLN A 30 -7.56 -12.65 -13.46
CA GLN A 30 -7.75 -12.56 -12.02
C GLN A 30 -8.58 -11.31 -11.74
N PRO A 31 -9.63 -11.39 -10.92
CA PRO A 31 -10.46 -10.24 -10.60
C PRO A 31 -9.56 -9.12 -10.07
N ARG A 32 -9.65 -7.95 -10.72
CA ARG A 32 -8.77 -6.81 -10.44
C ARG A 32 -8.88 -6.44 -8.96
N ARG A 33 -7.76 -6.52 -8.24
CA ARG A 33 -7.75 -6.21 -6.81
C ARG A 33 -7.94 -4.70 -6.63
N GLN A 34 -8.65 -4.33 -5.58
CA GLN A 34 -8.93 -2.93 -5.28
C GLN A 34 -7.62 -2.13 -5.08
N VAL A 35 -6.62 -2.75 -4.44
CA VAL A 35 -5.31 -2.17 -4.20
C VAL A 35 -4.59 -1.76 -5.49
N ASP A 36 -4.65 -2.60 -6.53
CA ASP A 36 -4.01 -2.31 -7.82
C ASP A 36 -4.67 -1.12 -8.51
N THR A 37 -6.00 -1.00 -8.38
CA THR A 37 -6.73 0.16 -8.90
C THR A 37 -6.30 1.45 -8.19
N TYR A 38 -6.05 1.42 -6.88
CA TYR A 38 -5.54 2.57 -6.16
C TYR A 38 -4.11 2.93 -6.57
N PHE A 39 -3.23 1.93 -6.70
CA PHE A 39 -1.85 2.16 -7.11
C PHE A 39 -1.75 2.69 -8.52
N GLU A 40 -2.59 2.24 -9.45
CA GLU A 40 -2.63 2.81 -10.80
C GLU A 40 -3.06 4.28 -10.81
N VAL A 41 -4.03 4.66 -9.96
CA VAL A 41 -4.44 6.06 -9.84
C VAL A 41 -3.31 6.91 -9.28
N LEU A 42 -2.60 6.41 -8.26
CA LEU A 42 -1.43 7.10 -7.69
C LEU A 42 -0.29 7.20 -8.71
N ASP A 43 0.02 6.10 -9.39
CA ASP A 43 1.06 6.06 -10.42
C ASP A 43 0.76 7.09 -11.50
N LYS A 44 -0.46 7.09 -12.07
CA LYS A 44 -0.85 8.07 -13.12
C LYS A 44 -0.78 9.52 -12.65
N ALA A 45 -1.07 9.78 -11.37
CA ALA A 45 -1.05 11.12 -10.82
C ALA A 45 0.35 11.65 -10.49
N TYR A 46 1.32 10.76 -10.24
CA TYR A 46 2.67 11.12 -9.81
C TYR A 46 3.73 10.52 -10.74
N GLN A 47 4.05 11.23 -11.83
CA GLN A 47 4.96 10.76 -12.87
C GLN A 47 6.31 11.49 -12.83
N HIS A 48 6.37 12.67 -12.22
CA HIS A 48 7.60 13.48 -12.21
C HIS A 48 8.72 12.76 -11.42
N PRO A 49 9.91 12.53 -12.02
CA PRO A 49 10.96 11.73 -11.40
C PRO A 49 11.47 12.34 -10.08
N THR A 50 11.64 13.66 -10.01
CA THR A 50 12.02 14.36 -8.77
C THR A 50 10.96 14.23 -7.68
N ASN A 51 9.66 14.34 -8.02
CA ASN A 51 8.59 14.16 -7.05
C ASN A 51 8.58 12.73 -6.51
N ARG A 52 8.87 11.73 -7.34
CA ARG A 52 8.99 10.34 -6.89
C ARG A 52 10.11 10.17 -5.86
N ILE A 53 11.27 10.83 -6.05
CA ILE A 53 12.35 10.83 -5.05
C ILE A 53 11.90 11.51 -3.76
N ILE A 54 11.24 12.67 -3.86
CA ILE A 54 10.68 13.37 -2.69
C ILE A 54 9.72 12.46 -1.93
N GLN A 55 8.82 11.77 -2.63
CA GLN A 55 7.84 10.85 -2.04
C GLN A 55 8.50 9.68 -1.30
N TRP A 56 9.58 9.12 -1.84
CA TRP A 56 10.33 8.04 -1.17
C TRP A 56 10.86 8.42 0.21
N VAL A 57 11.11 9.70 0.46
CA VAL A 57 11.58 10.21 1.76
C VAL A 57 10.43 10.80 2.58
N ALA A 58 9.59 11.61 1.95
CA ALA A 58 8.54 12.36 2.63
C ALA A 58 7.36 11.48 3.06
N ILE A 59 7.04 10.38 2.34
CA ILE A 59 5.97 9.46 2.77
C ILE A 59 6.37 8.71 4.05
N PRO A 60 7.55 8.07 4.16
CA PRO A 60 7.97 7.46 5.42
C PRO A 60 8.05 8.47 6.56
N LEU A 61 8.56 9.67 6.28
CA LEU A 61 8.65 10.74 7.28
C LEU A 61 7.28 11.21 7.77
N PHE A 62 6.34 11.41 6.85
CA PHE A 62 4.94 11.73 7.16
C PHE A 62 4.31 10.63 8.03
N SER A 63 4.46 9.37 7.64
CA SER A 63 3.88 8.24 8.38
C SER A 63 4.49 8.07 9.77
N PHE A 64 5.81 8.25 9.90
CA PHE A 64 6.49 8.27 11.21
C PHE A 64 5.95 9.39 12.10
N ALA A 65 5.84 10.60 11.55
CA ALA A 65 5.37 11.77 12.28
C ALA A 65 3.91 11.64 12.71
N VAL A 66 3.02 11.13 11.85
CA VAL A 66 1.62 10.84 12.21
C VAL A 66 1.55 9.80 13.32
N LEU A 67 2.31 8.70 13.21
CA LEU A 67 2.32 7.68 14.25
C LEU A 67 2.80 8.24 15.59
N GLY A 68 3.89 9.01 15.60
CA GLY A 68 4.42 9.64 16.81
C GLY A 68 3.46 10.67 17.42
N MET A 69 2.75 11.46 16.59
CA MET A 69 1.72 12.38 17.09
C MET A 69 0.57 11.64 17.79
N VAL A 70 0.09 10.54 17.21
CA VAL A 70 -0.97 9.72 17.82
C VAL A 70 -0.47 9.01 19.07
N TRP A 71 0.79 8.58 19.07
CA TRP A 71 1.45 7.92 20.21
C TRP A 71 1.51 8.82 21.45
N MET A 72 1.73 10.13 21.24
CA MET A 72 1.84 11.12 22.32
C MET A 72 0.50 11.59 22.89
N VAL A 73 -0.63 11.13 22.34
CA VAL A 73 -1.95 11.48 22.89
C VAL A 73 -2.13 10.77 24.22
N PRO A 74 -2.41 11.49 25.33
CA PRO A 74 -2.56 10.86 26.63
C PRO A 74 -3.72 9.87 26.61
N PHE A 75 -3.45 8.64 27.04
CA PHE A 75 -4.43 7.57 27.11
C PHE A 75 -5.09 7.58 28.50
N PRO A 76 -6.43 7.45 28.60
CA PRO A 76 -7.10 7.44 29.90
C PRO A 76 -6.64 6.26 30.75
N GLU A 77 -6.39 6.51 32.05
CA GLU A 77 -6.06 5.45 33.00
C GLU A 77 -7.30 4.58 33.26
N ILE A 78 -7.32 3.39 32.67
CA ILE A 78 -8.39 2.42 32.89
C ILE A 78 -7.91 1.39 33.92
N ALA A 79 -8.57 1.37 35.08
CA ALA A 79 -8.18 0.52 36.23
C ALA A 79 -8.06 -0.97 35.88
N PHE A 80 -8.90 -1.48 34.97
CA PHE A 80 -8.83 -2.86 34.48
C PHE A 80 -7.52 -3.15 33.73
N LEU A 81 -7.09 -2.24 32.83
CA LEU A 81 -5.84 -2.43 32.08
C LEU A 81 -4.62 -2.40 32.99
N LYS A 82 -4.60 -1.45 33.94
CA LYS A 82 -3.53 -1.31 34.93
C LYS A 82 -3.41 -2.55 35.82
N LYS A 83 -4.55 -3.13 36.22
CA LYS A 83 -4.60 -4.38 37.01
C LYS A 83 -3.98 -5.58 36.26
N HIS A 84 -4.04 -5.58 34.93
CA HIS A 84 -3.51 -6.66 34.10
C HIS A 84 -2.19 -6.33 33.40
N GLY A 85 -1.58 -5.17 33.66
CA GLY A 85 -0.32 -4.73 33.05
C GLY A 85 -0.42 -4.43 31.54
N TYR A 86 -1.63 -4.22 31.02
CA TYR A 86 -1.87 -3.91 29.60
C TYR A 86 -1.76 -2.41 29.29
N ASP A 87 -1.69 -1.56 30.32
CA ASP A 87 -1.51 -0.12 30.23
C ASP A 87 -0.24 0.28 29.47
N MET A 88 0.81 -0.54 29.54
CA MET A 88 2.06 -0.30 28.78
C MET A 88 1.93 -0.63 27.29
N PHE A 89 0.98 -1.48 26.89
CA PHE A 89 0.82 -1.96 25.50
C PHE A 89 -0.38 -1.32 24.77
N LEU A 90 -1.36 -0.81 25.50
CA LEU A 90 -2.57 -0.21 24.94
C LEU A 90 -2.55 1.31 25.12
N ASN A 91 -2.28 2.00 24.02
CA ASN A 91 -2.43 3.45 23.88
C ASN A 91 -3.19 3.76 22.58
N TRP A 92 -3.44 5.05 22.31
CA TRP A 92 -4.08 5.48 21.06
C TRP A 92 -3.30 5.06 19.81
N GLY A 93 -1.96 5.01 19.89
CA GLY A 93 -1.09 4.46 18.86
C GLY A 93 -1.40 3.01 18.53
N SER A 94 -1.60 2.14 19.53
CA SER A 94 -1.94 0.73 19.34
C SER A 94 -3.25 0.55 18.57
N PHE A 95 -4.29 1.32 18.92
CA PHE A 95 -5.56 1.31 18.19
C PHE A 95 -5.41 1.81 16.75
N PHE A 96 -4.65 2.89 16.56
CA PHE A 96 -4.38 3.44 15.24
C PHE A 96 -3.63 2.45 14.34
N ILE A 97 -2.56 1.83 14.86
CA ILE A 97 -1.82 0.77 14.17
C ILE A 97 -2.75 -0.39 13.83
N ALA A 98 -3.54 -0.88 14.78
CA ALA A 98 -4.47 -2.00 14.55
C ALA A 98 -5.47 -1.69 13.43
N ALA A 99 -6.08 -0.49 13.45
CA ALA A 99 -7.01 -0.06 12.41
C ALA A 99 -6.33 0.08 11.03
N MET A 100 -5.15 0.70 10.99
CA MET A 100 -4.37 0.88 9.76
C MET A 100 -3.93 -0.45 9.15
N ILE A 101 -3.36 -1.34 9.97
CA ILE A 101 -2.89 -2.66 9.53
C ILE A 101 -4.08 -3.52 9.13
N TYR A 102 -5.20 -3.51 9.86
CA TYR A 102 -6.41 -4.21 9.44
C TYR A 102 -6.90 -3.73 8.07
N TYR A 103 -6.92 -2.42 7.84
CA TYR A 103 -7.27 -1.85 6.55
C TYR A 103 -6.32 -2.35 5.45
N TYR A 104 -5.01 -2.29 5.66
CA TYR A 104 -4.02 -2.79 4.69
C TYR A 104 -4.09 -4.30 4.46
N LEU A 105 -4.35 -5.08 5.50
CA LEU A 105 -4.53 -6.53 5.43
C LEU A 105 -5.70 -6.89 4.52
N ARG A 106 -6.80 -6.12 4.57
CA ARG A 106 -7.96 -6.28 3.68
C ARG A 106 -7.65 -5.90 2.23
N LEU A 107 -6.71 -4.98 1.99
CA LEU A 107 -6.32 -4.54 0.65
C LEU A 107 -5.29 -5.49 0.00
N ALA A 108 -4.22 -5.82 0.71
CA ALA A 108 -3.10 -6.63 0.24
C ALA A 108 -2.36 -7.26 1.44
N PRO A 109 -2.66 -8.52 1.81
CA PRO A 109 -2.14 -9.14 3.04
C PRO A 109 -0.61 -9.14 3.14
N THR A 110 0.06 -9.47 2.05
CA THR A 110 1.52 -9.49 1.87
C THR A 110 2.17 -8.12 2.08
N LEU A 111 1.60 -7.04 1.52
CA LEU A 111 2.08 -5.67 1.76
C LEU A 111 1.82 -5.22 3.20
N SER A 112 0.74 -5.71 3.82
CA SER A 112 0.42 -5.35 5.21
C SER A 112 1.50 -5.81 6.20
N TYR A 113 2.16 -6.95 5.95
CA TYR A 113 3.29 -7.40 6.77
C TYR A 113 4.50 -6.47 6.66
N ALA A 114 4.77 -5.94 5.45
CA ALA A 114 5.84 -4.97 5.25
C ALA A 114 5.52 -3.62 5.93
N ALA A 115 4.26 -3.20 5.88
CA ALA A 115 3.78 -2.05 6.65
C ALA A 115 3.90 -2.29 8.17
N LEU A 116 3.59 -3.49 8.65
CA LEU A 116 3.75 -3.86 10.07
C LEU A 116 5.21 -3.78 10.51
N LEU A 117 6.14 -4.29 9.70
CA LEU A 117 7.58 -4.15 9.95
C LEU A 117 7.99 -2.67 10.02
N THR A 118 7.50 -1.86 9.07
CA THR A 118 7.77 -0.41 9.04
C THR A 118 7.28 0.28 10.31
N VAL A 119 6.07 -0.04 10.77
CA VAL A 119 5.53 0.45 12.03
C VAL A 119 6.39 0.01 13.20
N GLY A 120 6.85 -1.24 13.26
CA GLY A 120 7.75 -1.71 14.31
C GLY A 120 9.04 -0.90 14.40
N VAL A 121 9.65 -0.60 13.24
CA VAL A 121 10.84 0.28 13.16
C VAL A 121 10.50 1.69 13.65
N PHE A 122 9.36 2.25 13.23
CA PHE A 122 8.93 3.58 13.68
C PHE A 122 8.69 3.62 15.18
N SER A 123 7.96 2.64 15.73
CA SER A 123 7.71 2.53 17.17
C SER A 123 9.01 2.46 17.96
N PHE A 124 10.01 1.70 17.48
CA PHE A 124 11.33 1.68 18.10
C PHE A 124 11.93 3.09 18.20
N PHE A 125 11.97 3.84 17.10
CA PHE A 125 12.52 5.20 17.10
C PHE A 125 11.69 6.21 17.92
N ILE A 126 10.36 6.07 17.97
CA ILE A 126 9.50 6.89 18.83
C ILE A 126 9.86 6.68 20.30
N VAL A 127 10.03 5.42 20.73
CA VAL A 127 10.47 5.09 22.10
C VAL A 127 11.87 5.65 22.39
N GLN A 128 12.78 5.64 21.40
CA GLN A 128 14.08 6.30 21.58
C GLN A 128 13.94 7.82 21.78
N LEU A 129 13.03 8.47 21.06
CA LEU A 129 12.73 9.88 21.26
C LEU A 129 12.14 10.14 22.66
N GLU A 130 11.30 9.25 23.18
CA GLU A 130 10.77 9.35 24.56
C GLU A 130 11.89 9.30 25.60
N TYR A 131 12.87 8.40 25.44
CA TYR A 131 14.04 8.37 26.31
C TYR A 131 14.87 9.65 26.23
N VAL A 132 15.01 10.24 25.04
CA VAL A 132 15.69 11.52 24.85
C VAL A 132 14.92 12.66 25.52
N GLU A 133 13.59 12.71 25.39
CA GLU A 133 12.74 13.68 26.08
C GLU A 133 12.89 13.56 27.62
N GLN A 134 12.85 12.34 28.15
CA GLN A 134 13.06 12.09 29.59
C GLN A 134 14.44 12.52 30.09
N ALA A 135 15.46 12.46 29.23
CA ALA A 135 16.81 12.95 29.52
C ALA A 135 16.95 14.49 29.39
N GLY A 136 15.86 15.22 29.18
CA GLY A 136 15.84 16.68 29.02
C GLY A 136 15.96 17.17 27.57
N GLY A 137 15.80 16.28 26.59
CA GLY A 137 15.74 16.62 25.18
C GLY A 137 14.42 17.29 24.76
N PRO A 138 14.24 17.56 23.45
CA PRO A 138 13.02 18.19 22.96
C PRO A 138 11.82 17.25 23.12
N ALA A 139 10.64 17.84 23.36
CA ALA A 139 9.40 17.07 23.49
C ALA A 139 9.09 16.30 22.20
N VAL A 140 8.76 15.01 22.29
CA VAL A 140 8.57 14.16 21.10
C VAL A 140 7.46 14.68 20.20
N TRP A 141 6.35 15.17 20.78
CA TRP A 141 5.25 15.75 20.00
C TRP A 141 5.71 16.93 19.14
N LEU A 142 6.65 17.75 19.63
CA LEU A 142 7.18 18.90 18.88
C LEU A 142 8.06 18.43 17.73
N VAL A 143 8.92 17.43 17.98
CA VAL A 143 9.74 16.80 16.95
C VAL A 143 8.84 16.22 15.85
N CYS A 144 7.84 15.42 16.22
CA CYS A 144 6.89 14.85 15.27
C CYS A 144 6.09 15.93 14.53
N ALA A 145 5.66 17.01 15.18
CA ALA A 145 4.96 18.11 14.53
C ALA A 145 5.83 18.80 13.46
N VAL A 146 7.11 19.07 13.78
CA VAL A 146 8.06 19.65 12.81
C VAL A 146 8.29 18.71 11.63
N LEU A 147 8.52 17.42 11.88
CA LEU A 147 8.68 16.42 10.83
C LEU A 147 7.43 16.31 9.95
N LEU A 148 6.25 16.38 10.55
CA LEU A 148 4.97 16.35 9.85
C LEU A 148 4.84 17.54 8.89
N LEU A 149 5.16 18.75 9.35
CA LEU A 149 5.10 19.97 8.55
C LEU A 149 6.11 19.93 7.39
N ILE A 150 7.34 19.48 7.65
CA ILE A 150 8.38 19.31 6.62
C ILE A 150 7.91 18.29 5.57
N ALA A 151 7.39 17.15 6.00
CA ALA A 151 6.92 16.11 5.10
C ALA A 151 5.73 16.59 4.24
N LEU A 152 4.75 17.26 4.85
CA LEU A 152 3.62 17.84 4.12
C LEU A 152 4.03 18.93 3.14
N ALA A 153 4.96 19.81 3.53
CA ALA A 153 5.53 20.81 2.64
C ALA A 153 6.24 20.16 1.45
N ALA A 154 7.09 19.16 1.69
CA ALA A 154 7.79 18.42 0.65
C ALA A 154 6.80 17.72 -0.31
N LEU A 155 5.78 17.02 0.21
CA LEU A 155 4.75 16.37 -0.61
C LEU A 155 3.92 17.38 -1.42
N SER A 156 3.64 18.56 -0.88
CA SER A 156 2.89 19.63 -1.55
C SER A 156 3.71 20.30 -2.67
N VAL A 157 5.00 20.52 -2.41
CA VAL A 157 5.95 21.00 -3.43
C VAL A 157 6.07 19.97 -4.54
N GLY A 158 6.27 18.69 -4.20
CA GLY A 158 6.34 17.59 -5.17
C GLY A 158 5.07 17.48 -6.02
N LYS A 159 3.88 17.57 -5.41
CA LYS A 159 2.60 17.63 -6.13
C LYS A 159 2.53 18.79 -7.13
N SER A 160 3.09 19.94 -6.77
CA SER A 160 3.09 21.14 -7.64
C SER A 160 4.01 21.00 -8.86
N MET A 161 4.97 20.07 -8.82
CA MET A 161 5.88 19.76 -9.95
C MET A 161 5.22 18.88 -11.03
N GLU A 162 4.08 18.25 -10.73
CA GLU A 162 3.38 17.42 -11.70
C GLU A 162 2.72 18.28 -12.79
N ARG A 163 2.81 17.82 -14.05
CA ARG A 163 2.23 18.52 -15.21
C ARG A 163 0.71 18.73 -15.06
N THR A 164 0.04 17.76 -14.45
CA THR A 164 -1.36 17.86 -14.06
C THR A 164 -1.44 17.63 -12.56
N GLN A 165 -1.82 18.67 -11.81
CA GLN A 165 -1.91 18.56 -10.36
C GLN A 165 -2.93 17.50 -9.94
N ALA A 166 -2.52 16.59 -9.07
CA ALA A 166 -3.42 15.58 -8.53
C ALA A 166 -4.59 16.24 -7.78
N PRO A 167 -5.84 15.77 -7.95
CA PRO A 167 -6.96 16.29 -7.19
C PRO A 167 -6.77 16.01 -5.70
N PHE A 168 -7.41 16.81 -4.83
CA PHE A 168 -7.26 16.70 -3.37
C PHE A 168 -7.53 15.27 -2.86
N HIS A 169 -8.54 14.59 -3.41
CA HIS A 169 -8.83 13.20 -3.06
C HIS A 169 -7.64 12.27 -3.36
N THR A 170 -6.98 12.40 -4.52
CA THR A 170 -5.81 11.57 -4.85
C THR A 170 -4.62 11.88 -3.96
N PHE A 171 -4.46 13.15 -3.57
CA PHE A 171 -3.47 13.54 -2.56
C PHE A 171 -3.77 12.90 -1.20
N TRP A 172 -5.02 12.91 -0.75
CA TRP A 172 -5.41 12.20 0.48
C TRP A 172 -5.17 10.69 0.40
N ARG A 173 -5.45 10.07 -0.76
CA ARG A 173 -5.10 8.66 -1.00
C ARG A 173 -3.60 8.42 -0.92
N LEU A 174 -2.76 9.36 -1.40
CA LEU A 174 -1.31 9.24 -1.27
C LEU A 174 -0.88 9.24 0.20
N LEU A 175 -1.46 10.10 1.04
CA LEU A 175 -1.12 10.15 2.47
C LEU A 175 -1.50 8.85 3.19
N VAL A 176 -2.66 8.29 2.87
CA VAL A 176 -3.17 7.07 3.53
C VAL A 176 -2.56 5.78 2.97
N LEU A 177 -2.40 5.67 1.66
CA LEU A 177 -1.91 4.45 0.98
C LEU A 177 -0.42 4.53 0.65
N GLY A 178 0.23 5.67 0.86
CA GLY A 178 1.64 5.92 0.54
C GLY A 178 2.59 4.85 1.07
N PRO A 179 2.51 4.44 2.34
CA PRO A 179 3.40 3.42 2.90
C PRO A 179 3.36 2.10 2.13
N ILE A 180 2.15 1.57 1.88
CA ILE A 180 1.98 0.32 1.13
C ILE A 180 2.28 0.49 -0.37
N TRP A 181 2.04 1.69 -0.93
CA TRP A 181 2.39 2.02 -2.30
C TRP A 181 3.90 2.09 -2.53
N LEU A 182 4.68 2.55 -1.54
CA LEU A 182 6.14 2.46 -1.61
C LEU A 182 6.61 1.00 -1.55
N TRP A 183 6.04 0.20 -0.64
CA TRP A 183 6.34 -1.23 -0.58
C TRP A 183 6.00 -1.97 -1.85
N HIS A 184 4.93 -1.58 -2.56
CA HIS A 184 4.61 -2.13 -3.88
C HIS A 184 5.80 -2.04 -4.86
N PHE A 185 6.52 -0.92 -4.90
CA PHE A 185 7.71 -0.80 -5.76
C PHE A 185 8.85 -1.73 -5.34
N VAL A 186 9.07 -1.89 -4.03
CA VAL A 186 10.07 -2.84 -3.50
C VAL A 186 9.70 -4.26 -3.88
N PHE A 187 8.46 -4.66 -3.66
CA PHE A 187 7.96 -6.01 -3.97
C PHE A 187 8.05 -6.31 -5.46
N ARG A 188 7.67 -5.35 -6.33
CA ARG A 188 7.84 -5.49 -7.79
C ARG A 188 9.31 -5.65 -8.17
N LYS A 189 10.23 -4.90 -7.56
CA LYS A 189 11.67 -5.02 -7.82
C LYS A 189 12.23 -6.39 -7.38
N LEU A 190 11.66 -6.98 -6.32
CA LEU A 190 12.05 -8.30 -5.81
C LEU A 190 11.27 -9.46 -6.45
N ASN A 191 10.35 -9.18 -7.39
CA ASN A 191 9.44 -10.17 -7.98
C ASN A 191 8.59 -10.94 -6.95
N ILE A 192 8.28 -10.32 -5.81
CA ILE A 192 7.41 -10.91 -4.78
C ILE A 192 5.96 -10.58 -5.13
N PRO A 193 5.08 -11.58 -5.33
CA PRO A 193 3.67 -11.33 -5.58
C PRO A 193 3.01 -10.82 -4.29
N TYR A 194 2.08 -9.88 -4.43
CA TYR A 194 1.29 -9.41 -3.31
C TYR A 194 -0.20 -9.33 -3.65
#